data_AF-A0AAD9UVA7-F1
#
_entry.id   AF-A0AAD9UVA7-F1
#
_cell.length_a   1.000
_cell.length_b   1.000
_cell.length_c   1.000
_cell.angle_alpha   90.00
_cell.angle_beta   90.00
_cell.angle_gamma   90.00
#
_symmetry.space_group_name_H-M   'P 1'
#
loop_
_entity.id
_entity.type
_entity.pdbx_description
1 polymer ?
#
loop_
_entity_poly.entity_id
_entity_poly.type
_entity_poly.pdbx_seq_one_letter_code
_entity_poly.pdbx_strand_id
1 'polypeptide(L)'
;MWGKTQEEIEEEKGIPEPPMETIYHCKREIRCSPIKMNLVAAQIRGLPVEEAIKQMTFSPKRASSFIKKTILEAQGIAQEKHGIEDKSYLWIAESFVGKGRYVKKIRIHARGRFGIEKKKYCHYFLVLKEGTGKEKNVKRRLKHMNELEEIQRHPRHIVNSLAWW
;
A
#
# COMPACT_ATOMS: atom_id res chain seq x y z
N MET A 1 38.84 -29.84 6.62
CA MET A 1 38.09 -28.77 7.31
C MET A 1 36.78 -29.39 7.80
N TRP A 2 36.87 -30.00 8.98
CA TRP A 2 35.76 -30.51 9.80
C TRP A 2 35.58 -29.50 10.93
N GLY A 3 34.41 -29.25 11.50
CA GLY A 3 33.04 -29.68 11.28
C GLY A 3 32.25 -28.69 12.13
N LYS A 4 31.11 -28.20 11.64
CA LYS A 4 30.28 -27.29 12.44
C LYS A 4 30.02 -27.93 13.81
N THR A 5 30.12 -27.16 14.89
CA THR A 5 29.76 -27.67 16.22
C THR A 5 28.31 -28.14 16.20
N GLN A 6 27.95 -29.09 17.05
CA GLN A 6 26.56 -29.57 17.14
C GLN A 6 25.59 -28.41 17.40
N GLU A 7 26.07 -27.39 18.14
CA GLU A 7 25.41 -26.11 18.38
C GLU A 7 25.24 -25.27 17.10
N GLU A 8 26.24 -25.17 16.23
CA GLU A 8 26.14 -24.47 14.93
C GLU A 8 25.20 -25.20 13.93
N ILE A 9 25.11 -26.53 14.01
CA ILE A 9 24.17 -27.34 13.21
C ILE A 9 22.74 -27.20 13.75
N GLU A 10 22.57 -27.05 15.06
CA GLU A 10 21.28 -26.79 15.71
C GLU A 10 20.82 -25.32 15.54
N GLU A 11 21.75 -24.35 15.48
CA GLU A 11 21.46 -22.95 15.10
C GLU A 11 21.03 -22.84 13.64
N GLU A 12 21.66 -23.57 12.71
CA GLU A 12 21.22 -23.63 11.31
C GLU A 12 19.91 -24.42 11.12
N LYS A 13 19.59 -25.34 12.03
CA LYS A 13 18.31 -26.06 12.11
C LYS A 13 17.33 -25.42 13.10
N GLY A 14 17.59 -24.18 13.52
CA GLY A 14 16.68 -23.41 14.35
C GLY A 14 15.29 -23.48 13.72
N ILE A 15 14.30 -23.87 14.53
CA ILE A 15 12.90 -24.03 14.13
C ILE A 15 12.56 -22.89 13.16
N PRO A 16 12.08 -23.17 11.93
CA PRO A 16 11.77 -22.10 10.99
C PRO A 16 10.86 -21.11 11.71
N GLU A 17 11.27 -19.83 11.75
CA GLU A 17 10.46 -18.79 12.38
C GLU A 17 9.01 -18.97 11.91
N PRO A 18 8.03 -19.04 12.83
CA PRO A 18 6.66 -19.23 12.44
C PRO A 18 6.31 -18.16 11.39
N PRO A 19 5.68 -18.55 10.28
CA PRO A 19 5.39 -17.58 9.23
C PRO A 19 4.54 -16.47 9.83
N MET A 20 5.05 -15.23 9.77
CA MET A 20 4.34 -14.04 10.28
C MET A 20 2.87 -14.09 9.86
N GLU A 21 1.97 -14.01 10.84
CA GLU A 21 0.57 -14.18 10.55
C GLU A 21 0.06 -13.09 9.61
N THR A 22 -0.65 -13.55 8.58
CA THR A 22 -1.19 -12.68 7.53
C THR A 22 -2.71 -12.75 7.58
N ILE A 23 -3.33 -11.59 7.80
CA ILE A 23 -4.78 -11.47 7.91
C ILE A 23 -5.33 -10.88 6.62
N TYR A 24 -6.31 -11.58 6.05
CA TYR A 24 -7.00 -11.15 4.85
C TYR A 24 -8.38 -10.60 5.21
N HIS A 25 -8.72 -9.44 4.68
CA HIS A 25 -10.07 -8.91 4.76
C HIS A 25 -10.50 -8.25 3.46
N CYS A 26 -11.80 -8.29 3.17
CA CYS A 26 -12.33 -7.64 1.99
C CYS A 26 -13.71 -7.05 2.22
N LYS A 27 -14.01 -5.99 1.46
CA LYS A 27 -15.35 -5.41 1.41
C LYS A 27 -15.84 -5.35 -0.02
N ARG A 28 -16.96 -6.01 -0.27
CA ARG A 28 -17.50 -6.23 -1.62
C ARG A 28 -18.61 -5.22 -1.95
N GLU A 29 -18.83 -5.02 -3.26
CA GLU A 29 -19.94 -4.24 -3.82
C GLU A 29 -20.03 -2.78 -3.34
N ILE A 30 -18.87 -2.14 -3.17
CA ILE A 30 -18.79 -0.74 -2.78
C ILE A 30 -19.19 0.12 -3.98
N ARG A 31 -20.11 1.05 -3.76
CA ARG A 31 -20.51 2.05 -4.75
C ARG A 31 -19.44 3.15 -4.91
N CYS A 32 -18.34 2.81 -5.58
CA CYS A 32 -17.27 3.74 -5.91
C CYS A 32 -16.59 3.36 -7.24
N SER A 33 -15.87 4.30 -7.85
CA SER A 33 -15.03 3.99 -9.02
C SER A 33 -13.74 3.32 -8.54
N PRO A 34 -13.32 2.18 -9.11
CA PRO A 34 -12.14 1.46 -8.65
C PRO A 34 -10.87 2.33 -8.73
N ILE A 35 -10.73 3.16 -9.77
CA ILE A 35 -9.58 4.08 -9.92
C ILE A 35 -9.52 5.07 -8.75
N LYS A 36 -10.66 5.67 -8.37
CA LYS A 36 -10.71 6.66 -7.28
C LYS A 36 -10.42 6.01 -5.93
N MET A 37 -10.93 4.80 -5.72
CA MET A 37 -10.65 4.02 -4.51
C MET A 37 -9.17 3.62 -4.45
N ASN A 38 -8.60 3.17 -5.58
CA ASN A 38 -7.21 2.71 -5.65
C ASN A 38 -6.21 3.82 -5.34
N LEU A 39 -6.50 5.06 -5.76
CA LEU A 39 -5.68 6.22 -5.40
C LEU A 39 -5.60 6.46 -3.90
N VAL A 40 -6.63 6.09 -3.13
CA VAL A 40 -6.64 6.23 -1.66
C VAL A 40 -6.02 5.01 -1.01
N ALA A 41 -6.36 3.81 -1.50
CA ALA A 41 -5.75 2.54 -1.07
C ALA A 41 -4.22 2.54 -1.21
N ALA A 42 -3.70 3.15 -2.28
CA ALA A 42 -2.26 3.28 -2.50
C ALA A 42 -1.57 4.15 -1.44
N GLN A 43 -2.25 5.12 -0.83
CA GLN A 43 -1.66 6.02 0.17
C GLN A 43 -1.32 5.30 1.47
N ILE A 44 -2.12 4.30 1.84
CA ILE A 44 -2.00 3.58 3.12
C ILE A 44 -1.13 2.32 3.06
N ARG A 45 -0.65 1.96 1.87
CA ARG A 45 0.18 0.76 1.69
C ARG A 45 1.52 0.93 2.39
N GLY A 46 1.90 -0.03 3.23
CA GLY A 46 3.13 -0.01 4.01
C GLY A 46 3.07 0.85 5.27
N LEU A 47 1.92 1.46 5.58
CA LEU A 47 1.76 2.20 6.83
C LEU A 47 1.34 1.27 7.98
N PRO A 48 1.67 1.63 9.23
CA PRO A 48 1.06 1.01 10.40
C PRO A 48 -0.45 1.30 10.42
N VAL A 49 -1.23 0.37 10.97
CA VAL A 49 -2.71 0.43 10.95
C VAL A 49 -3.22 1.71 11.62
N GLU A 50 -2.62 2.13 12.73
CA GLU A 50 -3.02 3.36 13.43
C GLU A 50 -2.84 4.62 12.59
N GLU A 51 -1.71 4.75 11.89
CA GLU A 51 -1.44 5.88 11.02
C GLU A 51 -2.41 5.89 9.84
N ALA A 52 -2.69 4.72 9.26
CA ALA A 52 -3.68 4.59 8.20
C ALA A 52 -5.08 5.03 8.66
N ILE A 53 -5.51 4.67 9.88
CA ILE A 53 -6.79 5.11 10.45
C ILE A 53 -6.82 6.64 10.62
N LYS A 54 -5.73 7.24 11.12
CA LYS A 54 -5.60 8.70 11.27
C LYS A 54 -5.71 9.39 9.91
N GLN A 55 -4.95 8.94 8.90
CA GLN A 55 -5.01 9.50 7.54
C GLN A 55 -6.39 9.37 6.91
N MET A 56 -7.07 8.22 7.06
CA MET A 56 -8.41 8.02 6.50
C MET A 56 -9.49 8.82 7.23
N THR A 57 -9.29 9.15 8.50
CA THR A 57 -10.23 9.95 9.28
C THR A 57 -10.31 11.39 8.79
N PHE A 58 -9.17 11.99 8.46
CA PHE A 58 -9.10 13.39 7.99
C PHE A 58 -9.16 13.56 6.47
N SER A 59 -9.18 12.47 5.71
CA SER A 59 -9.23 12.53 4.26
C SER A 59 -10.63 12.94 3.76
N PRO A 60 -10.75 14.00 2.93
CA PRO A 60 -12.04 14.50 2.44
C PRO A 60 -12.67 13.59 1.36
N LYS A 61 -11.93 12.59 0.87
CA LYS A 61 -12.38 11.71 -0.21
C LYS A 61 -13.40 10.72 0.33
N ARG A 62 -14.60 10.61 -0.28
CA ARG A 62 -15.62 9.61 0.08
C ARG A 62 -15.10 8.16 0.22
N ALA A 63 -14.07 7.79 -0.54
CA ALA A 63 -13.41 6.49 -0.46
C ALA A 63 -12.83 6.18 0.93
N SER A 64 -12.37 7.20 1.66
CA SER A 64 -11.71 7.06 2.96
C SER A 64 -12.63 6.41 4.01
N SER A 65 -13.91 6.78 4.03
CA SER A 65 -14.90 6.20 4.95
C SER A 65 -15.04 4.68 4.79
N PHE A 66 -15.08 4.20 3.54
CA PHE A 66 -15.16 2.76 3.26
C PHE A 66 -13.88 2.03 3.68
N ILE A 67 -12.72 2.59 3.36
CA ILE A 67 -11.41 2.01 3.69
C ILE A 67 -11.22 1.97 5.22
N LYS A 68 -11.52 3.07 5.92
CA LYS A 68 -11.46 3.14 7.39
C LYS A 68 -12.32 2.05 8.02
N LYS A 69 -13.56 1.89 7.55
CA LYS A 69 -14.45 0.84 8.06
C LYS A 69 -13.87 -0.56 7.84
N THR A 70 -13.30 -0.83 6.67
CA THR A 70 -12.63 -2.12 6.40
C THR A 70 -11.40 -2.34 7.30
N ILE A 71 -10.59 -1.32 7.55
CA ILE A 71 -9.42 -1.44 8.44
C ILE A 71 -9.86 -1.78 9.88
N LEU A 72 -10.89 -1.10 10.40
CA LEU A 72 -11.43 -1.38 11.74
C LEU A 72 -12.02 -2.79 11.85
N GLU A 73 -12.75 -3.25 10.83
CA GLU A 73 -13.26 -4.63 10.77
C GLU A 73 -12.11 -5.65 10.74
N ALA A 74 -11.05 -5.39 9.96
CA ALA A 74 -9.88 -6.27 9.90
C ALA A 74 -9.11 -6.30 11.22
N GLN A 75 -9.03 -5.17 11.92
CA GLN A 75 -8.44 -5.10 13.26
C GLN A 75 -9.23 -5.96 14.25
N GLY A 76 -10.57 -5.90 14.24
CA GLY A 76 -11.39 -6.79 15.07
C GLY A 76 -11.13 -8.27 14.80
N ILE A 77 -11.07 -8.66 13.51
CA ILE A 77 -10.76 -10.04 13.11
C ILE A 77 -9.36 -10.48 13.60
N ALA A 78 -8.37 -9.59 13.54
CA ALA A 78 -7.03 -9.85 14.04
C ALA A 78 -7.03 -10.14 15.55
N GLN A 79 -7.81 -9.39 16.33
CA GLN A 79 -7.89 -9.59 17.78
C GLN A 79 -8.65 -10.88 18.12
N GLU A 80 -9.83 -11.08 17.52
CA GLU A 80 -10.72 -12.19 17.86
C GLU A 80 -10.20 -13.55 17.39
N LYS A 81 -9.64 -13.63 16.18
CA LYS A 81 -9.27 -14.92 15.56
C LYS A 81 -7.78 -15.24 15.67
N HIS A 82 -6.94 -14.22 15.62
CA HIS A 82 -5.48 -14.38 15.58
C HIS A 82 -4.83 -14.08 16.94
N GLY A 83 -5.59 -13.62 17.94
CA GLY A 83 -5.07 -13.38 19.30
C GLY A 83 -4.04 -12.27 19.38
N ILE A 84 -3.98 -11.38 18.37
CA ILE A 84 -3.02 -10.27 18.37
C ILE A 84 -3.53 -9.19 19.34
N GLU A 85 -2.93 -9.12 20.52
CA GLU A 85 -3.29 -8.15 21.57
C GLU A 85 -2.88 -6.72 21.17
N ASP A 86 -1.67 -6.57 20.64
CA ASP A 86 -1.07 -5.28 20.31
C ASP A 86 -1.49 -4.74 18.95
N LYS A 87 -2.48 -3.84 18.97
CA LYS A 87 -2.98 -3.11 17.79
C LYS A 87 -1.89 -2.36 17.02
N SER A 88 -0.87 -1.89 17.74
CA SER A 88 0.25 -1.13 17.20
C SER A 88 1.20 -1.97 16.35
N TYR A 89 1.16 -3.29 16.51
CA TYR A 89 2.04 -4.25 15.83
C TYR A 89 1.44 -4.81 14.53
N LEU A 90 0.38 -4.17 14.01
CA LEU A 90 -0.15 -4.47 12.68
C LEU A 90 0.18 -3.36 11.68
N TRP A 91 0.55 -3.79 10.47
CA TRP A 91 0.76 -2.90 9.35
C TRP A 91 0.09 -3.42 8.08
N ILE A 92 -0.16 -2.50 7.16
CA ILE A 92 -0.86 -2.79 5.91
C ILE A 92 0.16 -3.27 4.87
N ALA A 93 0.25 -4.59 4.69
CA ALA A 93 1.13 -5.20 3.69
C ALA A 93 0.68 -4.87 2.28
N GLU A 94 -0.60 -5.13 2.00
CA GLU A 94 -1.18 -4.87 0.68
C GLU A 94 -2.55 -4.21 0.82
N SER A 95 -2.81 -3.30 -0.10
CA SER A 95 -4.08 -2.60 -0.22
C SER A 95 -4.32 -2.38 -1.71
N PHE A 96 -5.36 -3.01 -2.23
CA PHE A 96 -5.71 -2.97 -3.65
C PHE A 96 -7.21 -3.08 -3.87
N VAL A 97 -7.63 -2.74 -5.09
CA VAL A 97 -9.04 -2.62 -5.46
C VAL A 97 -9.31 -3.47 -6.70
N GLY A 98 -10.33 -4.31 -6.61
CA GLY A 98 -10.89 -5.05 -7.75
C GLY A 98 -12.10 -4.35 -8.37
N LYS A 99 -12.34 -4.65 -9.64
CA LYS A 99 -13.57 -4.25 -10.35
C LYS A 99 -14.75 -5.09 -9.88
N GLY A 100 -15.87 -4.46 -9.54
CA GLY A 100 -17.13 -5.15 -9.27
C GLY A 100 -18.11 -5.10 -10.43
N ARG A 101 -19.35 -5.55 -10.18
CA ARG A 101 -20.42 -5.56 -11.18
C ARG A 101 -20.78 -4.14 -11.61
N TYR A 102 -20.70 -3.84 -12.90
CA TYR A 102 -21.10 -2.54 -13.43
C TYR A 102 -22.51 -2.62 -13.99
N VAL A 103 -23.38 -1.73 -13.51
CA VAL A 103 -24.75 -1.63 -14.03
C VAL A 103 -24.75 -0.63 -15.19
N LYS A 104 -25.24 -1.04 -16.35
CA LYS A 104 -25.39 -0.19 -17.53
C LYS A 104 -26.70 0.59 -17.42
N LYS A 105 -26.68 1.90 -17.72
CA LYS A 105 -27.85 2.77 -17.85
C LYS A 105 -27.75 3.53 -19.16
N ILE A 106 -28.89 3.81 -19.78
CA ILE A 106 -28.96 4.66 -20.97
C ILE A 106 -28.91 6.12 -20.51
N ARG A 107 -28.05 6.92 -21.16
CA ARG A 107 -28.01 8.38 -21.01
C ARG A 107 -28.44 9.00 -22.33
N ILE A 108 -29.55 9.73 -22.31
CA ILE A 108 -30.12 10.37 -23.50
C ILE A 108 -29.34 11.66 -23.80
N HIS A 109 -29.10 11.92 -25.08
CA HIS A 109 -28.41 13.10 -25.60
C HIS A 109 -29.25 13.79 -26.70
N ALA A 110 -28.83 15.00 -27.11
CA ALA A 110 -29.49 15.75 -28.16
C ALA A 110 -29.50 14.99 -29.52
N ARG A 111 -30.45 15.35 -30.39
CA ARG A 111 -30.64 14.78 -31.74
C ARG A 111 -30.88 13.26 -31.74
N GLY A 112 -31.67 12.76 -30.79
CA GLY A 112 -32.03 11.34 -30.71
C GLY A 112 -30.88 10.38 -30.40
N ARG A 113 -29.72 10.90 -29.97
CA ARG A 113 -28.55 10.07 -29.64
C ARG A 113 -28.64 9.55 -28.20
N PHE A 114 -28.04 8.39 -27.95
CA PHE A 114 -27.89 7.87 -26.59
C PHE A 114 -26.49 7.30 -26.36
N GLY A 115 -26.02 7.43 -25.11
CA GLY A 115 -24.80 6.82 -24.62
C GLY A 115 -25.12 5.79 -23.54
N ILE A 116 -24.17 4.89 -23.26
CA ILE A 116 -24.29 3.91 -22.18
C ILE A 116 -23.44 4.38 -20.99
N GLU A 117 -24.11 4.88 -19.95
CA GLU A 117 -23.48 5.20 -18.67
C GLU A 117 -23.29 3.92 -17.84
N LYS A 118 -22.11 3.75 -17.22
CA LYS A 118 -21.82 2.62 -16.34
C LYS A 118 -21.79 3.06 -14.89
N LYS A 119 -22.73 2.60 -14.07
CA LYS A 119 -22.69 2.76 -12.61
C LYS A 119 -21.67 1.74 -12.05
N LYS A 120 -20.48 2.26 -11.73
CA LYS A 120 -19.31 1.49 -11.29
C LYS A 120 -19.43 1.00 -9.84
N TYR A 121 -19.08 -0.25 -9.59
CA TYR A 121 -18.90 -0.80 -8.24
C TYR A 121 -17.50 -1.40 -8.13
N CYS A 122 -16.96 -1.49 -6.92
CA CYS A 122 -15.65 -2.06 -6.70
C CYS A 122 -15.64 -2.96 -5.46
N HIS A 123 -14.61 -3.81 -5.39
CA HIS A 123 -14.29 -4.60 -4.21
C HIS A 123 -12.96 -4.08 -3.67
N TYR A 124 -12.88 -3.88 -2.36
CA TYR A 124 -11.64 -3.47 -1.69
C TYR A 124 -11.06 -4.67 -0.96
N PHE A 125 -9.75 -4.89 -1.14
CA PHE A 125 -9.00 -5.97 -0.53
C PHE A 125 -7.89 -5.39 0.34
N LEU A 126 -7.76 -5.95 1.53
CA LEU A 126 -6.80 -5.54 2.54
C LEU A 126 -6.06 -6.78 3.04
N VAL A 127 -4.74 -6.66 3.11
CA VAL A 127 -3.87 -7.66 3.71
C VAL A 127 -3.10 -6.98 4.84
N LEU A 128 -3.34 -7.43 6.07
CA LEU A 128 -2.58 -7.02 7.24
C LEU A 128 -1.53 -8.09 7.54
N LYS A 129 -0.37 -7.64 8.01
CA LYS A 129 0.65 -8.52 8.55
C LYS A 129 1.02 -8.04 9.93
N GLU A 130 1.34 -9.00 10.77
CA GLU A 130 2.04 -8.76 12.01
C GLU A 130 3.47 -8.24 11.72
N GLY A 131 3.95 -7.28 12.51
CA GLY A 131 5.29 -6.72 12.37
C GLY A 131 5.36 -5.20 12.55
N THR A 132 6.57 -4.71 12.79
CA THR A 132 6.89 -3.29 12.62
C THR A 132 6.90 -2.98 11.12
N GLY A 133 6.05 -2.04 10.70
CA GLY A 133 5.83 -1.74 9.29
C GLY A 133 7.13 -1.45 8.52
N LYS A 134 7.11 -1.70 7.21
CA LYS A 134 8.29 -1.49 6.34
C LYS A 134 8.87 -0.10 6.54
N GLU A 135 10.11 -0.02 7.02
CA GLU A 135 10.85 1.24 7.03
C GLU A 135 10.87 1.81 5.61
N LYS A 136 10.48 3.09 5.47
CA LYS A 136 10.67 3.80 4.20
C LYS A 136 12.16 3.75 3.91
N ASN A 137 12.55 3.33 2.72
CA ASN A 137 13.94 3.19 2.33
C ASN A 137 14.58 4.58 2.15
N VAL A 138 14.89 5.26 3.27
CA VAL A 138 15.42 6.64 3.33
C VAL A 138 16.74 6.74 2.56
N LYS A 139 17.52 5.65 2.55
CA LYS A 139 18.80 5.53 1.83
C LYS A 139 18.68 5.88 0.34
N ARG A 140 17.58 5.50 -0.34
CA ARG A 140 17.38 5.85 -1.77
C ARG A 140 17.19 7.34 -1.99
N ARG A 141 16.49 8.03 -1.07
CA ARG A 141 16.24 9.47 -1.14
C ARG A 141 17.51 10.27 -0.81
N LEU A 142 18.25 9.85 0.21
CA LEU A 142 19.55 10.44 0.59
C LEU A 142 20.58 10.34 -0.54
N LYS A 143 20.66 9.18 -1.21
CA LYS A 143 21.59 8.98 -2.33
C LYS A 143 21.32 9.95 -3.49
N HIS A 144 20.05 10.12 -3.86
CA HIS A 144 19.65 11.05 -4.92
C HIS A 144 19.85 12.52 -4.54
N MET A 145 19.68 12.88 -3.26
CA MET A 145 19.99 14.23 -2.78
C MET A 145 21.49 14.50 -2.80
N ASN A 146 22.33 13.54 -2.42
CA ASN A 146 23.78 13.66 -2.51
C ASN A 146 24.25 13.76 -3.97
N GLU A 147 23.67 12.97 -4.89
CA GLU A 147 23.92 13.07 -6.34
C GLU A 147 23.53 14.46 -6.89
N LEU A 148 22.40 15.02 -6.45
CA LEU A 148 21.96 16.37 -6.85
C LEU A 148 22.86 17.47 -6.26
N GLU A 149 23.28 17.32 -5.01
CA GLU A 149 24.25 18.22 -4.38
C GLU A 149 25.62 18.13 -5.08
N GLU A 150 26.07 16.94 -5.50
CA GLU A 150 27.30 16.76 -6.29
C GLU A 150 27.20 17.46 -7.65
N ILE A 151 26.05 17.34 -8.33
CA ILE A 151 25.77 18.04 -9.60
C ILE A 151 25.71 19.57 -9.40
N GLN A 152 25.20 20.04 -8.26
CA GLN A 152 25.14 21.47 -7.92
C GLN A 152 26.48 22.04 -7.44
N ARG A 153 27.32 21.23 -6.79
CA ARG A 153 28.68 21.57 -6.35
C ARG A 153 29.67 21.62 -7.51
N HIS A 154 29.42 20.90 -8.61
CA HIS A 154 30.17 21.09 -9.85
C HIS A 154 29.68 22.36 -10.57
N PRO A 155 30.51 23.41 -10.68
CA PRO A 155 30.13 24.56 -11.47
C PRO A 155 29.89 24.10 -12.91
N ARG A 156 28.79 24.55 -13.53
CA ARG A 156 28.61 24.54 -14.99
C ARG A 156 29.60 25.52 -15.62
N HIS A 157 30.90 25.34 -15.40
CA HIS A 157 31.90 26.03 -16.18
C HIS A 157 31.85 25.36 -17.55
N ILE A 158 31.23 26.02 -18.51
CA ILE A 158 31.46 25.73 -19.93
C ILE A 158 32.93 26.09 -20.15
N VAL A 159 33.82 25.12 -19.97
CA VAL A 159 35.19 25.22 -20.47
C VAL A 159 35.12 24.72 -21.91
N ASN A 160 35.46 25.62 -22.84
CA ASN A 160 35.47 25.49 -24.30
C ASN A 160 34.17 25.84 -25.06
N SER A 161 34.16 27.08 -25.55
CA SER A 161 33.47 27.52 -26.77
C SER A 161 34.07 26.97 -28.08
N LEU A 162 34.84 25.87 -28.04
CA LEU A 162 35.64 25.34 -29.18
C LEU A 162 35.63 23.79 -29.29
N ALA A 163 34.52 23.12 -28.96
CA ALA A 163 34.40 21.67 -29.07
C ALA A 163 33.51 21.23 -30.25
N TRP A 164 33.71 21.84 -31.42
CA TRP A 164 33.07 21.48 -32.70
C TRP A 164 34.03 21.70 -33.89
N TRP A 165 35.26 21.18 -33.77
CA TRP A 165 36.24 20.91 -34.83
C TRP A 165 37.14 19.76 -34.38
#